data_AF-A0AAX1NDM0-F1
#
_entry.id   AF-A0AAX1NDM0-F1
#
_cell.length_a   1.000
_cell.length_b   1.000
_cell.length_c   1.000
_cell.angle_alpha   90.00
_cell.angle_beta   90.00
_cell.angle_gamma   90.00
#
_symmetry.space_group_name_H-M   'P 1'
#
loop_
_entity.id
_entity.type
_entity.pdbx_description
1 polymer ?
#
loop_
_entity_poly.entity_id
_entity_poly.type
_entity_poly.pdbx_seq_one_letter_code
_entity_poly.pdbx_strand_id
1 'polypeptide(L)'
;MKLLPLLFLTFLMCNITYAQNKKTASTKSSATLRLEQYAQNGNCDVNIPNNPEWNIAFNRYDLQGDLAPNNYYTRRDPSSVIKVEGKYYVWYSYSLTDAPGKEAPWDYNDLYYATSTDGWTWEEQGLAVGRGPEGSFDHRSAFTTEIFYHEKKFYLVYQAAKDLEGIYDKNTIAMAYADSPDGPWTKVPEPLVAPTTDADGPFFDDNAVHDPCILHFNNKFYLYYKGEGSEEPICGVGVWGLNKQVKWGVAIADNPTGPYVKSPQNPITNTGHEVCVWNSENGVALMLHQDGPEYGTVQYAEDGVNFEIKGKVNDFVLQDYSSDYPEAAGLYRPVTDDKSPVTGVSWGICHTLTRSGGKFWMYLRRFESKDKSIIVDDSDNEGIVLTDEIPEQPVEPEEPEPEPEEPSEPEVPGDGETPTSVGKTSSSLLNVYPNPVDQSLYLEGIIAGIYDFEIRSIVGQIVKQNQFDTDNKMINVSNLTSGLYFLSLMNHTTNDFYKSSFLKN
;
A
#
# COMPACT_ATOMS: atom_id res chain seq x y z
N MET A 1 43.24 -27.70 49.09
CA MET A 1 44.01 -28.34 48.00
C MET A 1 43.05 -29.25 47.24
N LYS A 2 43.02 -29.15 45.90
CA LYS A 2 42.04 -29.67 44.90
C LYS A 2 40.91 -28.66 44.61
N LEU A 3 41.18 -27.66 43.76
CA LEU A 3 41.00 -27.61 42.29
C LEU A 3 39.53 -27.75 41.84
N LEU A 4 38.93 -26.58 41.57
CA LEU A 4 37.77 -26.36 40.71
C LEU A 4 38.20 -26.56 39.24
N PRO A 5 37.41 -27.23 38.37
CA PRO A 5 37.65 -27.16 36.95
C PRO A 5 37.00 -25.89 36.38
N LEU A 6 37.86 -25.11 35.71
CA LEU A 6 37.54 -23.95 34.90
C LEU A 6 36.69 -24.42 33.70
N LEU A 7 35.38 -24.12 33.68
CA LEU A 7 34.58 -24.30 32.47
C LEU A 7 34.89 -23.12 31.54
N PHE A 8 35.52 -23.44 30.40
CA PHE A 8 35.69 -22.52 29.29
C PHE A 8 34.31 -22.07 28.81
N LEU A 9 33.98 -20.80 29.04
CA LEU A 9 32.86 -20.12 28.41
C LEU A 9 33.29 -19.80 26.98
N THR A 10 33.10 -20.73 26.05
CA THR A 10 33.12 -20.39 24.62
C THR A 10 31.91 -19.52 24.35
N PHE A 11 32.15 -18.21 24.21
CA PHE A 11 31.23 -17.30 23.55
C PHE A 11 30.97 -17.83 22.14
N LEU A 12 29.88 -18.56 21.96
CA LEU A 12 29.34 -18.79 20.63
C LEU A 12 28.71 -17.46 20.22
N MET A 13 29.45 -16.64 19.50
CA MET A 13 28.85 -15.56 18.72
C MET A 13 27.85 -16.24 17.78
N CYS A 14 26.57 -16.14 18.11
CA CYS A 14 25.51 -16.46 17.18
C CYS A 14 25.57 -15.38 16.10
N ASN A 15 26.29 -15.68 15.01
CA ASN A 15 26.15 -14.94 13.78
C ASN A 15 24.67 -15.01 13.42
N ILE A 16 23.97 -13.89 13.52
CA ILE A 16 22.70 -13.71 12.84
C ILE A 16 23.05 -13.75 11.35
N THR A 17 22.96 -14.93 10.76
CA THR A 17 22.87 -15.07 9.31
C THR A 17 21.56 -14.41 8.90
N TYR A 18 21.65 -13.15 8.49
CA TYR A 18 20.72 -12.59 7.51
C TYR A 18 20.59 -13.62 6.39
N ALA A 19 19.37 -13.83 5.91
CA ALA A 19 19.12 -14.67 4.75
C ALA A 19 20.02 -14.14 3.62
N GLN A 20 21.13 -14.83 3.35
CA GLN A 20 21.93 -14.56 2.18
C GLN A 20 21.03 -14.92 1.01
N ASN A 21 20.48 -13.88 0.36
CA ASN A 21 19.90 -13.97 -0.96
C ASN A 21 20.91 -14.72 -1.82
N LYS A 22 20.60 -15.98 -2.11
CA LYS A 22 21.32 -16.74 -3.11
C LYS A 22 21.14 -15.93 -4.38
N LYS A 23 22.25 -15.36 -4.88
CA LYS A 23 22.34 -14.48 -6.03
C LYS A 23 21.78 -15.17 -7.27
N THR A 24 20.47 -15.20 -7.42
CA THR A 24 19.83 -15.25 -8.73
C THR A 24 20.29 -13.99 -9.44
N ALA A 25 20.68 -14.09 -10.71
CA ALA A 25 21.00 -12.91 -11.48
C ALA A 25 19.77 -11.98 -11.42
N SER A 26 19.88 -10.84 -10.72
CA SER A 26 18.82 -9.84 -10.71
C SER A 26 18.62 -9.43 -12.15
N THR A 27 17.44 -9.72 -12.69
CA THR A 27 17.03 -9.24 -13.99
C THR A 27 16.70 -7.76 -13.81
N LYS A 28 17.61 -6.89 -14.23
CA LYS A 28 17.38 -5.43 -14.27
C LYS A 28 16.06 -5.12 -14.99
N SER A 29 15.31 -4.14 -14.50
CA SER A 29 14.13 -3.64 -15.20
C SER A 29 14.50 -3.02 -16.54
N SER A 30 13.52 -2.92 -17.45
CA SER A 30 13.65 -2.16 -18.69
C SER A 30 14.15 -0.73 -18.46
N ALA A 31 13.63 -0.03 -17.45
CA ALA A 31 14.04 1.33 -17.11
C ALA A 31 15.51 1.41 -16.65
N THR A 32 15.99 0.44 -15.86
CA THR A 32 17.39 0.35 -15.47
C THR A 32 18.29 0.13 -16.69
N LEU A 33 17.90 -0.78 -17.59
CA LEU A 33 18.63 -1.04 -18.84
C LEU A 33 18.68 0.20 -19.74
N ARG A 34 17.58 0.96 -19.86
CA ARG A 34 17.56 2.23 -20.60
C ARG A 34 18.49 3.28 -19.98
N LEU A 35 18.51 3.41 -18.65
CA LEU A 35 19.41 4.36 -17.98
C LEU A 35 20.89 4.03 -18.22
N GLU A 36 21.25 2.74 -18.18
CA GLU A 36 22.61 2.30 -18.51
C GLU A 36 22.97 2.60 -19.96
N GLN A 37 22.01 2.48 -20.88
CA GLN A 37 22.20 2.86 -22.29
C GLN A 37 22.42 4.37 -22.45
N TYR A 38 21.68 5.21 -21.73
CA TYR A 38 21.92 6.66 -21.70
C TYR A 38 23.34 6.99 -21.23
N ALA A 39 23.78 6.35 -20.13
CA ALA A 39 25.12 6.50 -19.60
C ALA A 39 26.20 6.10 -20.63
N GLN A 40 26.02 4.95 -21.28
CA GLN A 40 26.96 4.43 -22.29
C GLN A 40 27.06 5.34 -23.52
N ASN A 41 25.95 5.94 -23.94
CA ASN A 41 25.91 6.87 -25.06
C ASN A 41 26.48 8.25 -24.71
N GLY A 42 26.69 8.54 -23.42
CA GLY A 42 27.09 9.86 -22.92
C GLY A 42 26.02 10.94 -23.17
N ASN A 43 24.76 10.52 -23.34
CA ASN A 43 23.65 11.37 -23.70
C ASN A 43 22.36 10.81 -23.08
N CYS A 44 21.64 11.65 -22.34
CA CYS A 44 20.36 11.34 -21.70
C CYS A 44 19.14 11.81 -22.50
N ASP A 45 19.29 12.05 -23.80
CA ASP A 45 18.19 12.40 -24.69
C ASP A 45 17.18 11.26 -24.77
N VAL A 46 15.94 11.58 -24.40
CA VAL A 46 14.84 10.62 -24.42
C VAL A 46 14.06 10.75 -25.72
N ASN A 47 13.98 9.64 -26.46
CA ASN A 47 13.12 9.54 -27.63
C ASN A 47 11.73 9.09 -27.20
N ILE A 48 10.75 9.98 -27.30
CA ILE A 48 9.35 9.67 -27.01
C ILE A 48 8.63 9.30 -28.31
N PRO A 49 8.03 8.09 -28.42
CA PRO A 49 7.26 7.71 -29.59
C PRO A 49 6.10 8.68 -29.86
N ASN A 50 5.83 8.95 -31.13
CA ASN A 50 4.65 9.72 -31.51
C ASN A 50 3.42 8.80 -31.53
N ASN A 51 2.82 8.55 -30.36
CA ASN A 51 1.60 7.78 -30.25
C ASN A 51 0.44 8.62 -29.66
N PRO A 52 -0.46 9.16 -30.50
CA PRO A 52 -1.55 10.04 -30.04
C PRO A 52 -2.47 9.44 -28.97
N GLU A 53 -2.72 8.12 -28.99
CA GLU A 53 -3.59 7.45 -28.03
C GLU A 53 -3.01 7.41 -26.59
N TRP A 54 -1.68 7.60 -26.44
CA TRP A 54 -0.98 7.67 -25.15
C TRP A 54 -0.60 9.10 -24.76
N ASN A 55 -0.86 10.07 -25.63
CA ASN A 55 -0.51 11.45 -25.36
C ASN A 55 -1.59 12.12 -24.53
N ILE A 56 -1.21 12.68 -23.39
CA ILE A 56 -2.12 13.32 -22.44
C ILE A 56 -1.80 14.80 -22.26
N ALA A 57 -2.80 15.58 -21.90
CA ALA A 57 -2.69 17.00 -21.59
C ALA A 57 -3.84 17.41 -20.68
N PHE A 58 -3.62 18.37 -19.78
CA PHE A 58 -4.58 18.68 -18.72
C PHE A 58 -4.90 20.16 -18.62
N ASN A 59 -6.06 20.50 -18.05
CA ASN A 59 -6.33 21.81 -17.49
C ASN A 59 -6.50 21.67 -15.97
N ARG A 60 -6.18 22.71 -15.20
CA ARG A 60 -6.35 22.73 -13.74
C ARG A 60 -7.27 23.85 -13.28
N TYR A 61 -8.11 23.56 -12.30
CA TYR A 61 -9.15 24.45 -11.78
C TYR A 61 -9.15 24.48 -10.27
N ASP A 62 -9.45 25.63 -9.69
CA ASP A 62 -9.65 25.74 -8.25
C ASP A 62 -10.94 25.02 -7.84
N LEU A 63 -10.88 24.29 -6.74
CA LEU A 63 -12.05 23.63 -6.14
C LEU A 63 -12.96 24.64 -5.44
N GLN A 64 -14.20 24.22 -5.20
CA GLN A 64 -15.23 24.98 -4.48
C GLN A 64 -15.57 24.29 -3.15
N GLY A 65 -16.35 24.96 -2.30
CA GLY A 65 -16.68 24.46 -0.96
C GLY A 65 -15.50 24.58 0.00
N ASP A 66 -15.35 23.62 0.91
CA ASP A 66 -14.34 23.65 1.96
C ASP A 66 -12.92 23.44 1.43
N LEU A 67 -12.79 22.81 0.25
CA LEU A 67 -11.52 22.61 -0.44
C LEU A 67 -11.10 23.80 -1.33
N ALA A 68 -11.87 24.90 -1.34
CA ALA A 68 -11.43 26.13 -2.01
C ALA A 68 -10.09 26.64 -1.44
N PRO A 69 -9.25 27.33 -2.24
CA PRO A 69 -7.93 27.77 -1.79
C PRO A 69 -8.00 28.63 -0.51
N ASN A 70 -7.37 28.14 0.56
CA ASN A 70 -7.33 28.83 1.86
C ASN A 70 -5.95 28.68 2.52
N ASN A 71 -5.24 29.79 2.68
CA ASN A 71 -3.87 29.82 3.19
C ASN A 71 -3.72 29.53 4.69
N TYR A 72 -4.83 29.36 5.42
CA TYR A 72 -4.81 28.94 6.82
C TYR A 72 -4.53 27.43 6.96
N TYR A 73 -4.90 26.65 5.95
CA TYR A 73 -4.72 25.19 5.91
C TYR A 73 -3.70 24.79 4.84
N THR A 74 -2.97 23.73 5.12
CA THR A 74 -2.25 22.97 4.10
C THR A 74 -3.11 21.75 3.77
N ARG A 75 -3.58 21.66 2.53
CA ARG A 75 -4.23 20.46 1.97
C ARG A 75 -3.45 20.02 0.76
N ARG A 76 -2.88 18.82 0.79
CA ARG A 76 -1.93 18.35 -0.23
C ARG A 76 -1.94 16.85 -0.37
N ASP A 77 -1.38 16.40 -1.48
CA ASP A 77 -1.20 14.99 -1.84
C ASP A 77 -2.52 14.23 -1.72
N PRO A 78 -3.49 14.59 -2.58
CA PRO A 78 -4.77 13.90 -2.61
C PRO A 78 -4.56 12.44 -3.01
N SER A 79 -5.29 11.56 -2.34
CA SER A 79 -5.49 10.20 -2.83
C SER A 79 -6.21 10.23 -4.16
N SER A 80 -6.24 9.07 -4.81
CA SER A 80 -7.22 8.77 -5.83
C SER A 80 -8.64 9.13 -5.36
N VAL A 81 -9.48 9.58 -6.30
CA VAL A 81 -10.91 9.81 -6.06
C VAL A 81 -11.64 8.51 -6.33
N ILE A 82 -12.51 8.10 -5.42
CA ILE A 82 -13.45 7.00 -5.64
C ILE A 82 -14.88 7.50 -5.56
N LYS A 83 -15.81 6.83 -6.23
CA LYS A 83 -17.24 7.07 -6.07
C LYS A 83 -17.86 5.89 -5.34
N VAL A 84 -18.64 6.17 -4.30
CA VAL A 84 -19.31 5.17 -3.46
C VAL A 84 -20.75 5.62 -3.28
N GLU A 85 -21.71 4.78 -3.66
CA GLU A 85 -23.15 5.06 -3.56
C GLU A 85 -23.55 6.46 -4.10
N GLY A 86 -23.01 6.81 -5.27
CA GLY A 86 -23.30 8.07 -5.96
C GLY A 86 -22.51 9.30 -5.48
N LYS A 87 -21.63 9.13 -4.50
CA LYS A 87 -20.87 10.23 -3.86
C LYS A 87 -19.36 10.04 -4.05
N TYR A 88 -18.65 11.09 -4.46
CA TYR A 88 -17.19 11.08 -4.58
C TYR A 88 -16.52 11.28 -3.21
N TYR A 89 -15.40 10.61 -3.01
CA TYR A 89 -14.55 10.68 -1.83
C TYR A 89 -13.10 10.94 -2.24
N VAL A 90 -12.41 11.75 -1.45
CA VAL A 90 -10.96 11.99 -1.57
C VAL A 90 -10.35 12.16 -0.19
N TRP A 91 -9.17 11.59 0.03
CA TRP A 91 -8.37 11.74 1.24
C TRP A 91 -7.13 12.56 0.94
N TYR A 92 -6.57 13.24 1.92
CA TYR A 92 -5.40 14.11 1.72
C TYR A 92 -4.70 14.40 3.03
N SER A 93 -3.45 14.85 2.92
CA SER A 93 -2.69 15.36 4.06
C SER A 93 -3.28 16.71 4.48
N TYR A 94 -3.54 16.87 5.77
CA TYR A 94 -4.09 18.08 6.34
C TYR A 94 -3.29 18.55 7.56
N SER A 95 -3.04 19.85 7.61
CA SER A 95 -2.50 20.53 8.79
C SER A 95 -2.78 22.03 8.74
N LEU A 96 -2.62 22.74 9.87
CA LEU A 96 -2.54 24.19 9.84
C LEU A 96 -1.25 24.62 9.13
N THR A 97 -1.33 25.62 8.26
CA THR A 97 -0.16 26.12 7.49
C THR A 97 0.96 26.58 8.41
N ASP A 98 0.63 27.41 9.40
CA ASP A 98 1.61 28.03 10.32
C ASP A 98 1.54 27.40 11.72
N ALA A 99 1.38 26.07 11.82
CA ALA A 99 1.41 25.39 13.11
C ALA A 99 2.77 25.63 13.82
N PRO A 100 2.79 26.02 15.10
CA PRO A 100 4.04 26.22 15.83
C PRO A 100 4.93 24.96 15.83
N GLY A 101 6.18 25.09 15.39
CA GLY A 101 7.16 24.00 15.34
C GLY A 101 7.03 23.04 14.14
N LYS A 102 6.23 23.42 13.13
CA LYS A 102 6.13 22.75 11.84
C LYS A 102 7.29 23.19 10.93
N GLU A 103 8.02 22.22 10.38
CA GLU A 103 9.26 22.47 9.61
C GLU A 103 9.06 22.30 8.08
N ALA A 104 7.98 21.64 7.65
CA ALA A 104 7.63 21.46 6.25
C ALA A 104 6.10 21.39 6.04
N PRO A 105 5.56 21.63 4.84
CA PRO A 105 4.11 21.51 4.59
C PRO A 105 3.51 20.14 4.96
N TRP A 106 4.27 19.07 4.82
CA TRP A 106 3.90 17.68 5.17
C TRP A 106 4.19 17.30 6.63
N ASP A 107 4.72 18.21 7.43
CA ASP A 107 4.95 18.01 8.87
C ASP A 107 3.71 18.32 9.71
N TYR A 108 3.52 17.59 10.81
CA TYR A 108 2.32 17.60 11.67
C TYR A 108 1.00 17.37 10.92
N ASN A 109 1.04 16.57 9.85
CA ASN A 109 -0.18 16.24 9.13
C ASN A 109 -0.89 15.06 9.79
N ASP A 110 -2.21 15.13 9.71
CA ASP A 110 -3.12 14.01 9.84
C ASP A 110 -3.79 13.79 8.48
N LEU A 111 -4.44 12.64 8.27
CA LEU A 111 -5.17 12.35 7.03
C LEU A 111 -6.63 12.74 7.19
N TYR A 112 -7.08 13.69 6.38
CA TYR A 112 -8.48 14.14 6.33
C TYR A 112 -9.15 13.62 5.07
N TYR A 113 -10.47 13.71 5.02
CA TYR A 113 -11.25 13.38 3.84
C TYR A 113 -12.37 14.37 3.56
N ALA A 114 -12.76 14.44 2.30
CA ALA A 114 -13.86 15.27 1.82
C ALA A 114 -14.72 14.48 0.85
N THR A 115 -15.93 14.99 0.66
CA THR A 115 -16.89 14.37 -0.25
C THR A 115 -17.56 15.37 -1.19
N SER A 116 -18.04 14.88 -2.33
CA SER A 116 -18.68 15.71 -3.35
C SER A 116 -19.70 14.90 -4.16
N THR A 117 -20.72 15.58 -4.68
CA THR A 117 -21.68 14.97 -5.64
C THR A 117 -21.40 15.37 -7.09
N ASP A 118 -20.52 16.35 -7.32
CA ASP A 118 -20.22 16.89 -8.65
C ASP A 118 -18.73 16.85 -9.02
N GLY A 119 -17.85 16.56 -8.05
CA GLY A 119 -16.39 16.56 -8.22
C GLY A 119 -15.78 17.97 -8.26
N TRP A 120 -16.57 19.03 -8.03
CA TRP A 120 -16.16 20.44 -8.05
C TRP A 120 -16.31 21.11 -6.69
N THR A 121 -17.45 20.90 -6.04
CA THR A 121 -17.78 21.44 -4.71
C THR A 121 -17.62 20.34 -3.68
N TRP A 122 -16.72 20.55 -2.73
CA TRP A 122 -16.36 19.53 -1.75
C TRP A 122 -16.69 19.98 -0.33
N GLU A 123 -17.26 19.08 0.46
CA GLU A 123 -17.53 19.23 1.88
C GLU A 123 -16.51 18.40 2.68
N GLU A 124 -15.69 19.08 3.50
CA GLU A 124 -14.68 18.42 4.34
C GLU A 124 -15.36 17.74 5.53
N GLN A 125 -15.21 16.42 5.63
CA GLN A 125 -15.88 15.62 6.65
C GLN A 125 -15.04 15.54 7.94
N GLY A 126 -13.72 15.70 7.82
CA GLY A 126 -12.78 15.77 8.93
C GLY A 126 -11.75 14.63 8.91
N LEU A 127 -11.32 14.23 10.11
CA LEU A 127 -10.24 13.29 10.34
C LEU A 127 -10.63 11.86 9.91
N ALA A 128 -9.80 11.24 9.07
CA ALA A 128 -9.84 9.81 8.77
C ALA A 128 -8.81 9.05 9.63
N VAL A 129 -7.52 9.36 9.47
CA VAL A 129 -6.41 8.72 10.20
C VAL A 129 -5.56 9.80 10.86
N GLY A 130 -5.50 9.76 12.19
CA GLY A 130 -4.62 10.64 12.97
C GLY A 130 -3.24 10.03 13.19
N ARG A 131 -2.27 10.92 13.45
CA ARG A 131 -0.96 10.57 14.00
C ARG A 131 -1.09 9.65 15.20
N GLY A 132 -0.12 8.74 15.34
CA GLY A 132 -0.08 7.85 16.48
C GLY A 132 0.37 8.53 17.78
N PRO A 133 0.24 7.82 18.90
CA PRO A 133 0.74 8.31 20.18
C PRO A 133 2.25 8.50 20.15
N GLU A 134 2.77 9.35 21.03
CA GLU A 134 4.21 9.60 21.15
C GLU A 134 5.03 8.30 21.22
N GLY A 135 6.03 8.20 20.34
CA GLY A 135 6.90 7.04 20.21
C GLY A 135 6.50 6.04 19.11
N SER A 136 5.28 6.12 18.55
CA SER A 136 4.89 5.31 17.38
C SER A 136 5.61 5.77 16.10
N PHE A 137 5.67 4.88 15.11
CA PHE A 137 6.34 5.16 13.83
C PHE A 137 5.65 6.26 12.99
N ASP A 138 4.42 6.63 13.32
CA ASP A 138 3.58 7.65 12.68
C ASP A 138 3.23 8.81 13.63
N HIS A 139 4.00 9.00 14.70
CA HIS A 139 3.75 10.01 15.72
C HIS A 139 3.91 11.46 15.19
N ARG A 140 4.97 11.74 14.42
CA ARG A 140 5.27 13.10 13.96
C ARG A 140 4.29 13.54 12.88
N SER A 141 4.05 12.69 11.90
CA SER A 141 3.16 12.98 10.78
C SER A 141 2.65 11.70 10.13
N ALA A 142 1.36 11.71 9.75
CA ALA A 142 0.75 10.77 8.81
C ALA A 142 0.32 11.59 7.58
N PHE A 143 0.92 11.32 6.43
CA PHE A 143 0.83 12.19 5.26
C PHE A 143 0.92 11.40 3.96
N THR A 144 0.55 12.06 2.86
CA THR A 144 0.62 11.55 1.49
C THR A 144 0.00 10.17 1.34
N THR A 145 -1.33 10.18 1.19
CA THR A 145 -2.14 8.96 1.25
C THR A 145 -2.73 8.59 -0.09
N GLU A 146 -2.89 7.29 -0.30
CA GLU A 146 -3.68 6.72 -1.38
C GLU A 146 -4.79 5.82 -0.85
N ILE A 147 -5.88 5.73 -1.60
CA ILE A 147 -7.05 4.91 -1.28
C ILE A 147 -7.14 3.75 -2.27
N PHE A 148 -7.45 2.57 -1.76
CA PHE A 148 -7.97 1.51 -2.60
C PHE A 148 -9.13 0.78 -1.92
N TYR A 149 -10.03 0.24 -2.74
CA TYR A 149 -11.15 -0.58 -2.31
C TYR A 149 -10.94 -2.01 -2.81
N HIS A 150 -11.14 -2.99 -1.94
CA HIS A 150 -11.08 -4.40 -2.30
C HIS A 150 -11.91 -5.24 -1.32
N GLU A 151 -12.70 -6.17 -1.85
CA GLU A 151 -13.50 -7.12 -1.08
C GLU A 151 -14.23 -6.48 0.11
N LYS A 152 -15.03 -5.44 -0.16
CA LYS A 152 -15.87 -4.74 0.84
C LYS A 152 -15.09 -3.98 1.92
N LYS A 153 -13.79 -3.76 1.72
CA LYS A 153 -12.95 -2.94 2.60
C LYS A 153 -12.27 -1.81 1.85
N PHE A 154 -12.10 -0.71 2.57
CA PHE A 154 -11.35 0.46 2.15
C PHE A 154 -10.01 0.46 2.87
N TYR A 155 -8.96 0.86 2.16
CA TYR A 155 -7.59 0.86 2.66
C TYR A 155 -6.92 2.18 2.33
N LEU A 156 -6.49 2.90 3.35
CA LEU A 156 -5.60 4.05 3.22
C LEU A 156 -4.17 3.58 3.42
N VAL A 157 -3.36 3.74 2.39
CA VAL A 157 -1.90 3.60 2.51
C VAL A 157 -1.30 5.00 2.59
N TYR A 158 -0.29 5.20 3.43
CA TYR A 158 0.24 6.55 3.71
C TYR A 158 1.68 6.54 4.18
N GLN A 159 2.36 7.68 4.04
CA GLN A 159 3.67 7.91 4.63
C GLN A 159 3.54 8.21 6.12
N ALA A 160 4.44 7.62 6.91
CA ALA A 160 4.51 7.77 8.35
C ALA A 160 5.90 8.23 8.78
N ALA A 161 5.92 9.34 9.52
CA ALA A 161 7.12 9.87 10.15
C ALA A 161 7.02 9.73 11.67
N LYS A 162 8.07 9.17 12.27
CA LYS A 162 8.18 9.04 13.73
C LYS A 162 8.59 10.35 14.39
N ASP A 163 9.50 11.08 13.75
CA ASP A 163 10.16 12.28 14.22
C ASP A 163 10.54 13.18 13.03
N LEU A 164 11.33 14.23 13.29
CA LEU A 164 11.74 15.19 12.28
C LEU A 164 12.71 14.60 11.25
N GLU A 165 13.49 13.56 11.60
CA GLU A 165 14.28 12.83 10.59
C GLU A 165 13.29 12.23 9.60
N GLY A 166 12.28 11.50 10.10
CA GLY A 166 11.15 10.94 9.35
C GLY A 166 10.41 11.89 8.40
N ILE A 167 10.49 13.21 8.62
CA ILE A 167 9.85 14.23 7.76
C ILE A 167 10.65 14.46 6.48
N TYR A 168 11.97 14.31 6.52
CA TYR A 168 12.84 14.56 5.38
C TYR A 168 13.42 13.26 4.80
N ASP A 169 13.72 12.32 5.69
CA ASP A 169 14.45 11.09 5.42
C ASP A 169 13.85 9.96 6.28
N LYS A 170 14.10 8.70 5.96
CA LYS A 170 13.77 7.54 6.82
C LYS A 170 12.29 7.39 7.21
N ASN A 171 11.38 8.02 6.49
CA ASN A 171 9.95 7.77 6.64
C ASN A 171 9.62 6.31 6.26
N THR A 172 8.44 5.85 6.66
CA THR A 172 7.94 4.51 6.30
C THR A 172 6.59 4.62 5.59
N ILE A 173 6.16 3.54 4.95
CA ILE A 173 4.81 3.41 4.39
C ILE A 173 3.98 2.55 5.34
N ALA A 174 2.83 3.04 5.75
CA ALA A 174 1.89 2.41 6.66
C ALA A 174 0.51 2.28 6.04
N MET A 175 -0.41 1.61 6.75
CA MET A 175 -1.76 1.38 6.27
C MET A 175 -2.79 1.44 7.38
N ALA A 176 -4.00 1.89 7.04
CA ALA A 176 -5.21 1.72 7.82
C ALA A 176 -6.33 1.17 6.94
N TYR A 177 -7.29 0.46 7.53
CA TYR A 177 -8.45 -0.09 6.81
C TYR A 177 -9.76 0.21 7.52
N ALA A 178 -10.86 0.21 6.76
CA ALA A 178 -12.22 0.44 7.24
C ALA A 178 -13.24 -0.36 6.42
N ASP A 179 -14.40 -0.64 7.03
CA ASP A 179 -15.55 -1.27 6.35
C ASP A 179 -16.45 -0.22 5.63
N SER A 180 -16.22 1.07 5.88
CA SER A 180 -16.92 2.19 5.28
C SER A 180 -15.90 3.25 4.85
N PRO A 181 -16.13 4.01 3.77
CA PRO A 181 -15.25 5.13 3.41
C PRO A 181 -15.22 6.21 4.51
N ASP A 182 -16.24 6.30 5.36
CA ASP A 182 -16.28 7.23 6.49
C ASP A 182 -15.47 6.75 7.72
N GLY A 183 -14.91 5.54 7.67
CA GLY A 183 -14.29 4.90 8.81
C GLY A 183 -15.30 4.23 9.77
N PRO A 184 -14.93 4.00 11.04
CA PRO A 184 -13.65 4.32 11.64
C PRO A 184 -12.50 3.52 11.03
N TRP A 185 -11.31 4.12 11.00
CA TRP A 185 -10.11 3.52 10.43
C TRP A 185 -9.29 2.77 11.48
N THR A 186 -8.90 1.53 11.16
CA THR A 186 -8.02 0.70 11.99
C THR A 186 -6.63 0.64 11.39
N LYS A 187 -5.62 1.15 12.11
CA LYS A 187 -4.22 1.12 11.66
C LYS A 187 -3.64 -0.29 11.71
N VAL A 188 -2.89 -0.66 10.69
CA VAL A 188 -2.00 -1.82 10.72
C VAL A 188 -0.87 -1.53 11.72
N PRO A 189 -0.56 -2.43 12.66
CA PRO A 189 0.36 -2.13 13.76
C PRO A 189 1.81 -1.85 13.36
N GLU A 190 2.24 -2.28 12.17
CA GLU A 190 3.60 -2.15 11.68
C GLU A 190 3.61 -1.52 10.29
N PRO A 191 4.68 -0.79 9.91
CA PRO A 191 4.85 -0.31 8.55
C PRO A 191 4.89 -1.44 7.53
N LEU A 192 4.32 -1.19 6.35
CA LEU A 192 4.31 -2.12 5.22
C LEU A 192 5.65 -2.14 4.48
N VAL A 193 6.26 -0.97 4.27
CA VAL A 193 7.53 -0.81 3.57
C VAL A 193 8.38 0.25 4.28
N ALA A 194 9.68 -0.03 4.38
CA ALA A 194 10.68 0.87 4.93
C ALA A 194 11.84 1.07 3.93
N PRO A 195 12.66 2.13 4.10
CA PRO A 195 13.87 2.35 3.32
C PRO A 195 14.83 1.18 3.42
N THR A 196 15.59 0.93 2.35
CA THR A 196 16.57 -0.17 2.34
C THR A 196 17.78 0.19 3.20
N THR A 197 18.15 -0.65 4.16
CA THR A 197 19.27 -0.40 5.09
C THR A 197 20.42 -1.39 4.95
N ASP A 198 20.44 -2.17 3.87
CA ASP A 198 21.47 -3.19 3.66
C ASP A 198 22.86 -2.55 3.50
N ALA A 199 23.90 -3.22 4.01
CA ALA A 199 25.28 -2.69 3.99
C ALA A 199 25.91 -2.70 2.59
N ASP A 200 25.26 -3.33 1.62
CA ASP A 200 25.74 -3.48 0.24
C ASP A 200 25.37 -2.27 -0.67
N GLY A 201 24.78 -1.21 -0.09
CA GLY A 201 24.32 0.00 -0.78
C GLY A 201 25.42 1.01 -1.14
N PRO A 202 25.12 2.01 -1.99
CA PRO A 202 23.84 2.74 -2.00
C PRO A 202 22.70 2.07 -2.76
N PHE A 203 21.46 2.28 -2.32
CA PHE A 203 20.23 1.84 -3.00
C PHE A 203 19.37 3.03 -3.39
N PHE A 204 18.54 2.87 -4.43
CA PHE A 204 17.65 3.95 -4.90
C PHE A 204 16.61 4.41 -3.86
N ASP A 205 16.35 3.61 -2.83
CA ASP A 205 15.37 3.85 -1.76
C ASP A 205 16.00 3.67 -0.36
N ASP A 206 17.31 3.85 -0.23
CA ASP A 206 17.99 3.76 1.06
C ASP A 206 17.71 4.95 1.98
N ASN A 207 17.31 6.10 1.44
CA ASN A 207 17.02 7.28 2.22
C ASN A 207 15.55 7.34 2.62
N ALA A 208 14.62 7.25 1.66
CA ALA A 208 13.19 7.40 1.93
C ALA A 208 12.31 6.56 0.99
N VAL A 209 11.09 6.24 1.44
CA VAL A 209 10.05 5.54 0.66
C VAL A 209 8.77 6.36 0.66
N HIS A 210 8.47 7.00 -0.46
CA HIS A 210 7.44 8.02 -0.58
C HIS A 210 6.30 7.58 -1.50
N ASP A 211 5.21 8.35 -1.46
CA ASP A 211 4.13 8.35 -2.45
C ASP A 211 3.56 6.94 -2.76
N PRO A 212 3.04 6.23 -1.74
CA PRO A 212 2.55 4.88 -1.95
C PRO A 212 1.29 4.88 -2.83
N CYS A 213 1.18 3.94 -3.77
CA CYS A 213 -0.05 3.70 -4.54
C CYS A 213 -0.24 2.19 -4.76
N ILE A 214 -1.38 1.64 -4.35
CA ILE A 214 -1.67 0.20 -4.49
C ILE A 214 -2.62 -0.02 -5.67
N LEU A 215 -2.21 -0.90 -6.58
CA LEU A 215 -3.10 -1.48 -7.59
C LEU A 215 -3.32 -2.97 -7.30
N HIS A 216 -4.57 -3.42 -7.39
CA HIS A 216 -4.86 -4.84 -7.50
C HIS A 216 -4.60 -5.29 -8.94
N PHE A 217 -3.60 -6.13 -9.14
CA PHE A 217 -3.10 -6.51 -10.46
C PHE A 217 -2.54 -7.93 -10.41
N ASN A 218 -2.85 -8.76 -11.41
CA ASN A 218 -2.46 -10.17 -11.47
C ASN A 218 -2.76 -10.95 -10.17
N ASN A 219 -3.96 -10.75 -9.61
CA ASN A 219 -4.44 -11.36 -8.35
C ASN A 219 -3.52 -11.13 -7.15
N LYS A 220 -2.80 -10.00 -7.16
CA LYS A 220 -1.90 -9.56 -6.09
C LYS A 220 -2.03 -8.05 -5.89
N PHE A 221 -1.38 -7.55 -4.85
CA PHE A 221 -1.35 -6.13 -4.53
C PHE A 221 0.03 -5.57 -4.84
N TYR A 222 0.08 -4.69 -5.84
CA TYR A 222 1.29 -4.00 -6.28
C TYR A 222 1.32 -2.63 -5.62
N LEU A 223 2.17 -2.46 -4.62
CA LEU A 223 2.45 -1.19 -3.97
C LEU A 223 3.61 -0.50 -4.69
N TYR A 224 3.27 0.45 -5.55
CA TYR A 224 4.22 1.35 -6.17
C TYR A 224 4.63 2.42 -5.15
N TYR A 225 5.92 2.79 -5.15
CA TYR A 225 6.46 3.81 -4.27
C TYR A 225 7.63 4.53 -4.91
N LYS A 226 7.86 5.77 -4.50
CA LYS A 226 9.04 6.56 -4.86
C LYS A 226 10.17 6.26 -3.88
N GLY A 227 11.35 5.93 -4.40
CA GLY A 227 12.58 5.85 -3.62
C GLY A 227 13.39 7.13 -3.76
N GLU A 228 13.75 7.74 -2.63
CA GLU A 228 14.85 8.69 -2.59
C GLU A 228 16.06 7.96 -2.01
N GLY A 229 17.17 8.02 -2.74
CA GLY A 229 18.36 7.25 -2.43
C GLY A 229 19.62 8.08 -2.53
N SER A 230 20.71 7.53 -1.98
CA SER A 230 22.03 8.17 -1.97
C SER A 230 22.87 7.89 -3.22
N GLU A 231 22.29 7.24 -4.23
CA GLU A 231 22.96 6.98 -5.51
C GLU A 231 23.31 8.28 -6.25
N GLU A 232 24.53 8.34 -6.80
CA GLU A 232 24.93 9.44 -7.68
C GLU A 232 24.05 9.45 -8.96
N PRO A 233 23.43 10.58 -9.32
CA PRO A 233 22.61 10.69 -10.52
C PRO A 233 23.43 10.42 -11.78
N ILE A 234 22.97 9.50 -12.63
CA ILE A 234 23.56 9.26 -13.96
C ILE A 234 23.12 10.36 -14.93
N CYS A 235 21.82 10.64 -14.93
CA CYS A 235 21.15 11.63 -15.75
C CYS A 235 20.37 12.57 -14.84
N GLY A 236 21.07 13.21 -13.89
CA GLY A 236 20.44 14.06 -12.91
C GLY A 236 19.83 15.29 -13.57
N VAL A 237 18.51 15.36 -13.47
CA VAL A 237 17.69 16.45 -13.96
C VAL A 237 16.63 16.63 -12.90
N GLY A 238 16.51 17.82 -12.33
CA GLY A 238 15.49 18.09 -11.33
C GLY A 238 14.95 19.50 -11.46
N VAL A 239 13.84 19.73 -10.77
CA VAL A 239 13.30 21.09 -10.61
C VAL A 239 14.31 21.94 -9.84
N TRP A 240 14.25 23.26 -10.02
CA TRP A 240 15.17 24.23 -9.40
C TRP A 240 16.66 24.08 -9.81
N GLY A 241 16.94 23.36 -10.90
CA GLY A 241 18.32 23.09 -11.33
C GLY A 241 19.07 22.12 -10.41
N LEU A 242 18.32 21.33 -9.61
CA LEU A 242 18.91 20.28 -8.79
C LEU A 242 19.42 19.14 -9.68
N ASN A 243 20.60 18.63 -9.35
CA ASN A 243 21.13 17.40 -9.93
C ASN A 243 20.53 16.22 -9.14
N LYS A 244 19.25 15.91 -9.38
CA LYS A 244 18.50 14.86 -8.68
C LYS A 244 18.07 13.78 -9.67
N GLN A 245 18.05 12.53 -9.23
CA GLN A 245 17.47 11.42 -9.98
C GLN A 245 16.70 10.54 -9.00
N VAL A 246 15.38 10.60 -9.09
CA VAL A 246 14.48 9.81 -8.25
C VAL A 246 13.94 8.66 -9.08
N LYS A 247 13.70 7.52 -8.44
CA LYS A 247 13.26 6.31 -9.11
C LYS A 247 12.10 5.69 -8.34
N TRP A 248 11.25 4.94 -9.01
CA TRP A 248 10.15 4.22 -8.38
C TRP A 248 10.51 2.75 -8.21
N GLY A 249 10.01 2.16 -7.14
CA GLY A 249 9.99 0.74 -6.89
C GLY A 249 8.57 0.20 -6.84
N VAL A 250 8.47 -1.12 -6.86
CA VAL A 250 7.24 -1.83 -6.50
C VAL A 250 7.54 -2.88 -5.44
N ALA A 251 6.63 -3.02 -4.48
CA ALA A 251 6.58 -4.13 -3.55
C ALA A 251 5.26 -4.89 -3.75
N ILE A 252 5.30 -6.22 -3.69
CA ILE A 252 4.17 -7.08 -4.05
C ILE A 252 3.76 -7.91 -2.84
N ALA A 253 2.45 -8.04 -2.61
CA ALA A 253 1.86 -8.85 -1.55
C ALA A 253 0.71 -9.72 -2.08
N ASP A 254 0.46 -10.84 -1.40
CA ASP A 254 -0.71 -11.70 -1.64
C ASP A 254 -1.98 -11.20 -0.93
N ASN A 255 -1.83 -10.35 0.10
CA ASN A 255 -2.94 -9.77 0.85
C ASN A 255 -2.82 -8.25 0.89
N PRO A 256 -3.97 -7.51 0.99
CA PRO A 256 -4.00 -6.06 1.17
C PRO A 256 -3.05 -5.52 2.22
N THR A 257 -2.97 -6.20 3.37
CA THR A 257 -2.18 -5.76 4.53
C THR A 257 -0.75 -6.28 4.54
N GLY A 258 -0.28 -6.85 3.42
CA GLY A 258 1.05 -7.43 3.31
C GLY A 258 1.15 -8.90 3.79
N PRO A 259 2.38 -9.40 4.02
CA PRO A 259 3.64 -8.67 3.92
C PRO A 259 3.98 -8.28 2.47
N TYR A 260 4.50 -7.07 2.29
CA TYR A 260 4.96 -6.57 0.99
C TYR A 260 6.43 -6.90 0.78
N VAL A 261 6.77 -7.47 -0.38
CA VAL A 261 8.14 -7.82 -0.75
C VAL A 261 8.58 -6.97 -1.94
N LYS A 262 9.65 -6.19 -1.78
CA LYS A 262 10.24 -5.37 -2.85
C LYS A 262 10.65 -6.26 -4.04
N SER A 263 10.33 -5.83 -5.25
CA SER A 263 10.70 -6.57 -6.46
C SER A 263 12.22 -6.63 -6.61
N PRO A 264 12.81 -7.79 -6.98
CA PRO A 264 14.24 -7.92 -7.27
C PRO A 264 14.67 -7.17 -8.56
N GLN A 265 13.71 -6.63 -9.31
CA GLN A 265 13.93 -5.80 -10.49
C GLN A 265 13.87 -4.30 -10.19
N ASN A 266 13.59 -3.91 -8.94
CA ASN A 266 13.63 -2.51 -8.55
C ASN A 266 15.03 -1.92 -8.79
N PRO A 267 15.12 -0.63 -9.18
CA PRO A 267 14.01 0.28 -9.48
C PRO A 267 13.32 -0.02 -10.83
N ILE A 268 12.01 0.23 -10.92
CA ILE A 268 11.18 -0.01 -12.12
C ILE A 268 11.01 1.22 -13.02
N THR A 269 11.45 2.38 -12.54
CA THR A 269 11.62 3.60 -13.36
C THR A 269 13.04 4.14 -13.15
N ASN A 270 13.50 5.04 -14.03
CA ASN A 270 14.76 5.75 -13.87
C ASN A 270 14.57 7.27 -13.65
N THR A 271 13.31 7.68 -13.50
CA THR A 271 12.81 9.04 -13.37
C THR A 271 11.52 9.02 -12.55
N GLY A 272 11.20 10.13 -11.88
CA GLY A 272 9.89 10.36 -11.28
C GLY A 272 9.91 11.40 -10.18
N HIS A 273 8.77 11.59 -9.55
CA HIS A 273 8.64 12.24 -8.24
C HIS A 273 7.45 11.57 -7.56
N GLU A 274 6.30 12.22 -7.34
CA GLU A 274 5.11 11.52 -6.83
C GLU A 274 4.62 10.42 -7.78
N VAL A 275 4.29 9.26 -7.22
CA VAL A 275 3.76 8.10 -7.96
C VAL A 275 2.40 8.41 -8.55
N CYS A 276 2.23 8.10 -9.84
CA CYS A 276 0.95 8.17 -10.53
C CYS A 276 0.83 6.99 -11.48
N VAL A 277 0.03 5.99 -11.07
CA VAL A 277 -0.17 4.72 -11.78
C VAL A 277 -1.65 4.38 -11.94
N TRP A 278 -2.01 3.71 -13.02
CA TRP A 278 -3.37 3.19 -13.24
C TRP A 278 -3.37 1.87 -14.01
N ASN A 279 -4.39 1.05 -13.77
CA ASN A 279 -4.68 -0.09 -14.63
C ASN A 279 -5.04 0.41 -16.03
N SER A 280 -4.35 -0.11 -17.03
CA SER A 280 -4.46 0.33 -18.41
C SER A 280 -4.34 -0.90 -19.29
N GLU A 281 -5.22 -1.07 -20.28
CA GLU A 281 -5.26 -2.27 -21.11
C GLU A 281 -5.26 -3.56 -20.26
N ASN A 282 -4.26 -4.43 -20.44
CA ASN A 282 -4.05 -5.64 -19.64
C ASN A 282 -2.89 -5.49 -18.63
N GLY A 283 -2.38 -4.27 -18.45
CA GLY A 283 -1.19 -3.98 -17.65
C GLY A 283 -1.38 -2.76 -16.76
N VAL A 284 -0.27 -2.06 -16.55
CA VAL A 284 -0.19 -0.85 -15.74
C VAL A 284 0.45 0.24 -16.56
N ALA A 285 -0.16 1.43 -16.53
CA ALA A 285 0.42 2.64 -17.09
C ALA A 285 0.83 3.60 -15.98
N LEU A 286 1.76 4.48 -16.30
CA LEU A 286 2.26 5.52 -15.42
C LEU A 286 2.58 6.81 -16.18
N MET A 287 2.66 7.92 -15.46
CA MET A 287 3.19 9.19 -15.99
C MET A 287 4.29 9.73 -15.08
N LEU A 288 5.40 10.17 -15.67
CA LEU A 288 6.57 10.65 -14.92
C LEU A 288 6.74 12.15 -15.02
N HIS A 289 7.24 12.76 -13.93
CA HIS A 289 7.60 14.17 -13.89
C HIS A 289 8.82 14.44 -13.01
N GLN A 290 9.41 15.62 -13.19
CA GLN A 290 10.49 16.24 -12.40
C GLN A 290 11.87 15.57 -12.46
N ASP A 291 12.12 14.50 -11.71
CA ASP A 291 13.49 14.11 -11.36
C ASP A 291 14.03 12.89 -12.13
N GLY A 292 14.84 13.12 -13.17
CA GLY A 292 15.44 12.09 -14.03
C GLY A 292 15.21 12.34 -15.53
N PRO A 293 15.83 11.55 -16.43
CA PRO A 293 15.83 11.83 -17.88
C PRO A 293 14.46 11.66 -18.58
N GLU A 294 13.63 10.73 -18.12
CA GLU A 294 12.35 10.34 -18.74
C GLU A 294 11.15 11.17 -18.24
N TYR A 295 11.36 12.42 -17.82
CA TYR A 295 10.27 13.29 -17.37
C TYR A 295 9.28 13.59 -18.50
N GLY A 296 8.02 13.84 -18.17
CA GLY A 296 6.97 14.13 -19.16
C GLY A 296 6.60 12.94 -20.03
N THR A 297 7.02 11.72 -19.69
CA THR A 297 6.65 10.51 -20.42
C THR A 297 5.41 9.85 -19.83
N VAL A 298 4.65 9.18 -20.69
CA VAL A 298 3.66 8.17 -20.33
C VAL A 298 4.25 6.81 -20.69
N GLN A 299 4.23 5.88 -19.75
CA GLN A 299 4.82 4.55 -19.92
C GLN A 299 3.82 3.45 -19.59
N TYR A 300 4.09 2.25 -20.11
CA TYR A 300 3.24 1.08 -19.94
C TYR A 300 4.07 -0.18 -19.71
N ALA A 301 3.61 -1.03 -18.79
CA ALA A 301 4.13 -2.36 -18.53
C ALA A 301 2.99 -3.37 -18.54
N GLU A 302 3.08 -4.39 -19.40
CA GLU A 302 2.13 -5.51 -19.40
C GLU A 302 2.24 -6.37 -18.13
N ASP A 303 3.40 -6.39 -17.50
CA ASP A 303 3.68 -7.16 -16.27
C ASP A 303 3.67 -6.29 -14.99
N GLY A 304 3.42 -4.99 -15.12
CA GLY A 304 3.47 -4.02 -14.03
C GLY A 304 4.87 -3.67 -13.51
N VAL A 305 5.94 -4.12 -14.17
CA VAL A 305 7.34 -3.97 -13.72
C VAL A 305 8.24 -3.41 -14.82
N ASN A 306 8.14 -3.88 -16.06
CA ASN A 306 9.01 -3.50 -17.16
C ASN A 306 8.33 -2.46 -18.06
N PHE A 307 8.36 -1.20 -17.61
CA PHE A 307 7.71 -0.07 -18.28
C PHE A 307 8.45 0.37 -19.53
N GLU A 308 7.74 0.57 -20.63
CA GLU A 308 8.24 1.15 -21.88
C GLU A 308 7.57 2.49 -22.18
N ILE A 309 8.32 3.43 -22.74
CA ILE A 309 7.81 4.76 -23.13
C ILE A 309 6.81 4.60 -24.28
N LYS A 310 5.56 5.04 -24.08
CA LYS A 310 4.49 4.96 -25.07
C LYS A 310 4.08 6.32 -25.62
N GLY A 311 4.08 7.34 -24.78
CA GLY A 311 3.63 8.69 -25.14
C GLY A 311 4.21 9.76 -24.24
N LYS A 312 3.63 10.95 -24.32
CA LYS A 312 4.07 12.15 -23.58
C LYS A 312 2.91 12.88 -22.93
N VAL A 313 3.27 13.64 -21.91
CA VAL A 313 2.46 14.75 -21.41
C VAL A 313 2.79 16.00 -22.24
N ASN A 314 1.92 16.37 -23.17
CA ASN A 314 2.23 17.34 -24.24
C ASN A 314 2.63 18.73 -23.75
N ASP A 315 2.08 19.17 -22.62
CA ASP A 315 2.30 20.51 -22.06
C ASP A 315 3.21 20.50 -20.82
N PHE A 316 3.92 19.37 -20.58
CA PHE A 316 4.89 19.31 -19.50
C PHE A 316 6.13 20.10 -19.88
N VAL A 317 6.42 21.13 -19.08
CA VAL A 317 7.62 21.94 -19.21
C VAL A 317 8.39 21.82 -17.91
N LEU A 318 9.56 21.20 -17.97
CA LEU A 318 10.46 21.13 -16.83
C LEU A 318 10.85 22.56 -16.41
N GLN A 319 10.80 22.86 -15.10
CA GLN A 319 11.14 24.16 -14.50
C GLN A 319 10.11 25.29 -14.72
N ASP A 320 8.92 25.01 -15.24
CA ASP A 320 7.84 26.01 -15.35
C ASP A 320 6.62 25.63 -14.50
N TYR A 321 6.42 26.36 -13.41
CA TYR A 321 5.24 26.24 -12.52
C TYR A 321 3.91 26.59 -13.22
N SER A 322 3.96 27.17 -14.42
CA SER A 322 2.78 27.42 -15.23
C SER A 322 2.33 26.22 -16.07
N SER A 323 3.08 25.10 -16.07
CA SER A 323 2.61 23.86 -16.68
C SER A 323 1.29 23.41 -16.04
N ASP A 324 0.37 22.90 -16.85
CA ASP A 324 -0.89 22.33 -16.36
C ASP A 324 -0.75 20.88 -15.86
N TYR A 325 0.48 20.37 -15.72
CA TYR A 325 0.71 19.06 -15.13
C TYR A 325 0.07 18.95 -13.73
N PRO A 326 -0.71 17.89 -13.47
CA PRO A 326 -1.31 17.68 -12.16
C PRO A 326 -0.28 17.13 -11.17
N GLU A 327 0.41 18.03 -10.46
CA GLU A 327 1.37 17.65 -9.39
C GLU A 327 0.67 16.83 -8.28
N ALA A 328 1.27 15.70 -7.90
CA ALA A 328 0.70 14.74 -6.94
C ALA A 328 -0.75 14.34 -7.29
N ALA A 329 -0.97 13.86 -8.51
CA ALA A 329 -2.29 13.53 -9.02
C ALA A 329 -2.95 12.35 -8.28
N GLY A 330 -4.06 12.64 -7.61
CA GLY A 330 -5.06 11.69 -7.17
C GLY A 330 -6.07 11.42 -8.28
N LEU A 331 -5.89 10.30 -8.99
CA LEU A 331 -6.70 9.92 -10.15
C LEU A 331 -8.13 9.55 -9.75
N TYR A 332 -9.14 9.93 -10.55
CA TYR A 332 -10.45 9.29 -10.42
C TYR A 332 -10.35 7.82 -10.83
N ARG A 333 -10.86 6.92 -9.98
CA ARG A 333 -10.92 5.46 -10.20
C ARG A 333 -12.34 5.08 -10.60
N PRO A 334 -12.70 5.18 -11.89
CA PRO A 334 -14.03 4.83 -12.34
C PRO A 334 -14.29 3.33 -12.19
N VAL A 335 -15.52 2.97 -11.80
CA VAL A 335 -16.01 1.60 -11.93
C VAL A 335 -16.48 1.42 -13.38
N THR A 336 -15.59 0.92 -14.23
CA THR A 336 -15.82 0.75 -15.67
C THR A 336 -15.01 -0.43 -16.21
N ASP A 337 -15.52 -1.05 -17.27
CA ASP A 337 -14.81 -2.07 -18.05
C ASP A 337 -13.90 -1.45 -19.13
N ASP A 338 -13.90 -0.12 -19.27
CA ASP A 338 -13.04 0.57 -20.23
C ASP A 338 -11.56 0.46 -19.82
N LYS A 339 -10.79 -0.14 -20.74
CA LYS A 339 -9.36 -0.40 -20.59
C LYS A 339 -8.51 0.49 -21.49
N SER A 340 -9.03 1.63 -21.96
CA SER A 340 -8.25 2.52 -22.81
C SER A 340 -6.96 3.00 -22.11
N PRO A 341 -5.92 3.35 -22.89
CA PRO A 341 -4.65 3.81 -22.37
C PRO A 341 -4.76 4.95 -21.33
N VAL A 342 -5.77 5.80 -21.47
CA VAL A 342 -5.89 7.09 -20.78
C VAL A 342 -7.12 7.23 -19.88
N THR A 343 -7.98 6.21 -19.81
CA THR A 343 -9.24 6.26 -19.04
C THR A 343 -8.99 6.50 -17.55
N GLY A 344 -7.96 5.86 -17.01
CA GLY A 344 -7.55 6.03 -15.61
C GLY A 344 -6.95 7.40 -15.28
N VAL A 345 -6.67 8.25 -16.28
CA VAL A 345 -6.11 9.60 -16.11
C VAL A 345 -6.99 10.67 -16.77
N SER A 346 -8.29 10.41 -16.82
CA SER A 346 -9.27 11.30 -17.46
C SER A 346 -9.51 12.60 -16.68
N TRP A 347 -9.64 12.52 -15.36
CA TRP A 347 -9.71 13.64 -14.42
C TRP A 347 -9.30 13.19 -13.01
N GLY A 348 -9.10 14.15 -12.10
CA GLY A 348 -8.84 13.86 -10.70
C GLY A 348 -8.60 15.13 -9.89
N ILE A 349 -7.97 14.96 -8.72
CA ILE A 349 -7.52 16.05 -7.86
C ILE A 349 -6.00 16.07 -7.84
N CYS A 350 -5.39 17.25 -7.85
CA CYS A 350 -3.95 17.45 -7.69
C CYS A 350 -3.72 18.53 -6.63
N HIS A 351 -2.47 18.79 -6.27
CA HIS A 351 -2.16 19.94 -5.41
C HIS A 351 -1.55 21.11 -6.19
N THR A 352 -1.38 22.24 -5.53
CA THR A 352 -0.55 23.35 -6.02
C THR A 352 0.23 23.94 -4.86
N LEU A 353 1.54 24.07 -5.06
CA LEU A 353 2.43 24.82 -4.18
C LEU A 353 2.37 26.31 -4.47
N THR A 354 2.24 27.15 -3.43
CA THR A 354 2.26 28.60 -3.61
C THR A 354 2.97 29.34 -2.48
N ARG A 355 3.51 30.52 -2.81
CA ARG A 355 4.11 31.49 -1.88
C ARG A 355 3.27 32.77 -1.73
N SER A 356 2.01 32.71 -2.17
CA SER A 356 1.09 33.86 -2.16
C SER A 356 0.68 34.26 -0.74
N GLY A 357 0.38 35.55 -0.54
CA GLY A 357 -0.05 36.06 0.76
C GLY A 357 1.02 36.00 1.86
N GLY A 358 2.30 35.88 1.48
CA GLY A 358 3.43 35.84 2.42
C GLY A 358 3.61 34.52 3.15
N LYS A 359 2.91 33.45 2.73
CA LYS A 359 2.99 32.12 3.34
C LYS A 359 3.39 31.08 2.31
N PHE A 360 4.08 30.03 2.75
CA PHE A 360 4.36 28.84 1.93
C PHE A 360 3.30 27.79 2.25
N TRP A 361 2.36 27.56 1.33
CA TRP A 361 1.20 26.70 1.57
C TRP A 361 0.80 25.94 0.31
N MET A 362 -0.06 24.94 0.51
CA MET A 362 -0.58 24.10 -0.55
C MET A 362 -2.09 23.95 -0.44
N TYR A 363 -2.72 23.85 -1.60
CA TYR A 363 -4.14 23.61 -1.73
C TYR A 363 -4.43 22.64 -2.87
N LEU A 364 -5.62 22.04 -2.82
CA LEU A 364 -6.09 21.07 -3.80
C LEU A 364 -6.77 21.78 -4.99
N ARG A 365 -6.62 21.18 -6.16
CA ARG A 365 -7.20 21.64 -7.43
C ARG A 365 -7.77 20.45 -8.18
N ARG A 366 -8.81 20.66 -8.96
CA ARG A 366 -9.27 19.67 -9.94
C ARG A 366 -8.36 19.74 -11.15
N PHE A 367 -8.07 18.59 -11.76
CA PHE A 367 -7.56 18.54 -13.12
C PHE A 367 -8.48 17.72 -14.00
N GLU A 368 -8.52 18.04 -15.29
CA GLU A 368 -9.25 17.31 -16.31
C GLU A 368 -8.41 17.21 -17.58
N SER A 369 -8.58 16.13 -18.34
CA SER A 369 -8.01 16.01 -19.68
C SER A 369 -8.46 17.18 -20.58
N LYS A 370 -7.53 17.71 -21.39
CA LYS A 370 -7.88 18.67 -22.46
C LYS A 370 -8.72 18.01 -23.55
N ASP A 371 -8.54 16.72 -23.79
CA ASP A 371 -9.43 15.95 -24.64
C ASP A 371 -10.68 15.57 -23.85
N LYS A 372 -11.74 16.34 -24.09
CA LYS A 372 -13.03 16.13 -23.41
C LYS A 372 -13.69 14.80 -23.76
N SER A 373 -13.29 14.15 -24.85
CA SER A 373 -13.90 12.88 -25.27
C SER A 373 -13.47 11.69 -24.41
N ILE A 374 -12.36 11.81 -23.68
CA ILE A 374 -11.87 10.77 -22.76
C ILE A 374 -12.25 11.04 -21.30
N ILE A 375 -12.88 12.19 -21.00
CA ILE A 375 -13.36 12.47 -19.64
C ILE A 375 -14.48 11.48 -19.34
N VAL A 376 -14.27 10.66 -18.30
CA VAL A 376 -15.25 9.65 -17.90
C VAL A 376 -16.54 10.33 -17.48
N ASP A 377 -17.64 9.97 -18.16
CA ASP A 377 -19.00 10.30 -17.75
C ASP A 377 -19.57 9.16 -16.91
N ASP A 378 -19.71 9.41 -15.63
CA ASP A 378 -20.23 8.49 -14.63
C ASP A 378 -21.48 9.05 -13.94
N SER A 379 -22.17 10.00 -14.59
CA SER A 379 -23.38 10.65 -14.06
C SER A 379 -24.49 9.65 -13.73
N ASP A 380 -24.61 8.58 -14.52
CA ASP A 380 -25.57 7.49 -14.33
C ASP A 380 -25.00 6.29 -13.54
N ASN A 381 -23.78 6.40 -13.00
CA ASN A 381 -23.09 5.34 -12.28
C ASN A 381 -22.90 5.71 -10.80
N GLU A 382 -23.32 4.82 -9.90
CA GLU A 382 -23.18 4.99 -8.44
C GLU A 382 -21.76 4.71 -7.93
N GLY A 383 -20.88 4.16 -8.78
CA GLY A 383 -19.53 3.76 -8.42
C GLY A 383 -19.52 2.43 -7.68
N ILE A 384 -18.80 2.38 -6.57
CA ILE A 384 -18.78 1.23 -5.67
C ILE A 384 -20.13 1.13 -4.96
N VAL A 385 -20.83 0.02 -5.15
CA VAL A 385 -22.09 -0.30 -4.48
C VAL A 385 -21.80 -1.26 -3.32
N LEU A 386 -22.22 -0.89 -2.11
CA LEU A 386 -22.00 -1.66 -0.89
C LEU A 386 -23.16 -2.63 -0.66
N THR A 387 -23.27 -3.71 -1.44
CA THR A 387 -24.28 -4.74 -1.21
C THR A 387 -23.75 -5.89 -0.35
N ASP A 388 -24.63 -6.48 0.47
CA ASP A 388 -24.34 -7.71 1.21
C ASP A 388 -24.28 -8.95 0.30
N GLU A 389 -24.76 -8.83 -0.93
CA GLU A 389 -24.76 -9.92 -1.91
C GLU A 389 -23.32 -10.31 -2.27
N ILE A 390 -23.08 -11.62 -2.35
CA ILE A 390 -21.80 -12.20 -2.79
C ILE A 390 -21.84 -12.11 -4.31
N PRO A 391 -20.88 -11.45 -4.98
CA PRO A 391 -20.79 -11.52 -6.43
C PRO A 391 -20.66 -12.99 -6.83
N GLU A 392 -21.51 -13.45 -7.75
CA GLU A 392 -21.35 -14.78 -8.34
C GLU A 392 -19.92 -14.87 -8.88
N GLN A 393 -19.14 -15.81 -8.34
CA GLN A 393 -17.83 -16.15 -8.90
C GLN A 393 -18.05 -16.49 -10.39
N PRO A 394 -17.19 -16.03 -11.31
CA PRO A 394 -17.23 -16.50 -12.68
C PRO A 394 -17.13 -18.02 -12.63
N VAL A 395 -18.17 -18.70 -13.13
CA VAL A 395 -18.14 -20.15 -13.28
C VAL A 395 -16.99 -20.45 -14.26
N GLU A 396 -15.90 -21.01 -13.74
CA GLU A 396 -14.86 -21.60 -14.57
C GLU A 396 -15.56 -22.57 -15.54
N PRO A 397 -15.26 -22.56 -16.85
CA PRO A 397 -15.88 -23.50 -17.77
C PRO A 397 -15.59 -24.92 -17.28
N GLU A 398 -16.63 -25.64 -16.88
CA GLU A 398 -16.54 -27.03 -16.45
C GLU A 398 -15.75 -27.84 -17.50
N GLU A 399 -14.68 -28.49 -17.05
CA GLU A 399 -14.04 -29.52 -17.88
C GLU A 399 -15.11 -30.55 -18.27
N PRO A 400 -15.12 -31.03 -19.52
CA PRO A 400 -16.17 -31.95 -19.98
C PRO A 400 -16.17 -33.22 -19.12
N GLU A 401 -17.27 -33.45 -18.40
CA GLU A 401 -17.46 -34.65 -17.60
C GLU A 401 -17.33 -35.92 -18.46
N PRO A 402 -16.65 -36.98 -17.97
CA PRO A 402 -16.68 -38.29 -18.62
C PRO A 402 -18.09 -38.91 -18.56
N GLU A 403 -18.45 -39.63 -19.62
CA GLU A 403 -19.78 -40.24 -19.82
C GLU A 403 -20.31 -41.03 -18.60
N PRO A 404 -21.64 -40.99 -18.33
CA PRO A 404 -22.21 -41.54 -17.11
C PRO A 404 -22.28 -43.08 -17.15
N GLU A 405 -21.78 -43.74 -16.10
CA GLU A 405 -22.11 -45.13 -15.78
C GLU A 405 -23.49 -45.23 -15.10
N GLU A 406 -24.21 -46.32 -15.39
CA GLU A 406 -25.61 -46.58 -15.02
C GLU A 406 -25.90 -46.55 -13.50
N PRO A 407 -27.14 -46.17 -13.09
CA PRO A 407 -27.46 -45.91 -11.69
C PRO A 407 -27.74 -47.20 -10.90
N SER A 408 -27.28 -47.23 -9.65
CA SER A 408 -27.80 -48.12 -8.60
C SER A 408 -28.60 -47.31 -7.58
N GLU A 409 -29.68 -47.93 -7.09
CA GLU A 409 -30.83 -47.37 -6.36
C GLU A 409 -30.50 -46.63 -5.03
N PRO A 410 -31.42 -45.77 -4.54
CA PRO A 410 -31.14 -44.83 -3.45
C PRO A 410 -31.49 -45.36 -2.05
N GLU A 411 -30.68 -44.99 -1.06
CA GLU A 411 -31.08 -44.95 0.35
C GLU A 411 -31.06 -43.49 0.86
N VAL A 412 -32.10 -43.09 1.59
CA VAL A 412 -32.39 -41.76 2.14
C VAL A 412 -32.97 -41.98 3.55
N PRO A 413 -32.90 -41.06 4.54
CA PRO A 413 -31.95 -39.99 4.87
C PRO A 413 -31.40 -40.09 6.32
N GLY A 414 -30.43 -39.27 6.67
CA GLY A 414 -30.10 -38.94 8.06
C GLY A 414 -29.95 -37.43 8.23
N ASP A 415 -30.87 -36.83 8.98
CA ASP A 415 -30.90 -35.42 9.37
C ASP A 415 -29.58 -34.98 10.04
N GLY A 416 -29.09 -33.80 9.65
CA GLY A 416 -27.96 -33.14 10.28
C GLY A 416 -28.15 -31.63 10.23
N GLU A 417 -28.52 -31.07 11.38
CA GLU A 417 -28.85 -29.67 11.64
C GLU A 417 -27.72 -28.71 11.22
N THR A 418 -28.10 -27.61 10.56
CA THR A 418 -27.27 -26.42 10.35
C THR A 418 -27.16 -25.62 11.64
N PRO A 419 -25.95 -25.31 12.15
CA PRO A 419 -25.82 -24.34 13.23
C PRO A 419 -25.88 -22.93 12.64
N THR A 420 -27.02 -22.27 12.86
CA THR A 420 -27.16 -20.82 12.74
C THR A 420 -26.78 -20.17 14.07
N SER A 421 -25.66 -19.43 14.13
CA SER A 421 -25.55 -18.15 14.84
C SER A 421 -24.12 -17.61 14.78
N VAL A 422 -23.99 -16.35 14.34
CA VAL A 422 -22.81 -15.52 14.56
C VAL A 422 -22.98 -14.86 15.94
N GLY A 423 -22.28 -15.39 16.94
CA GLY A 423 -22.15 -14.72 18.23
C GLY A 423 -21.11 -13.60 18.13
N LYS A 424 -21.50 -12.37 18.44
CA LYS A 424 -20.56 -11.28 18.76
C LYS A 424 -19.80 -11.65 20.04
N THR A 425 -18.51 -11.94 19.92
CA THR A 425 -17.60 -12.00 21.07
C THR A 425 -16.55 -10.92 20.89
N SER A 426 -16.51 -9.98 21.84
CA SER A 426 -15.41 -9.04 21.99
C SER A 426 -14.13 -9.84 22.30
N SER A 427 -13.29 -10.11 21.31
CA SER A 427 -12.05 -10.84 21.57
C SER A 427 -11.06 -9.92 22.28
N SER A 428 -10.80 -10.18 23.56
CA SER A 428 -9.53 -9.79 24.15
C SER A 428 -8.41 -10.45 23.33
N LEU A 429 -7.40 -9.67 22.96
CA LEU A 429 -6.25 -10.16 22.20
C LEU A 429 -5.55 -11.29 22.97
N LEU A 430 -5.53 -12.50 22.40
CA LEU A 430 -4.76 -13.64 22.91
C LEU A 430 -3.30 -13.48 22.50
N ASN A 431 -2.43 -13.19 23.47
CA ASN A 431 -0.99 -13.12 23.26
C ASN A 431 -0.36 -14.49 23.56
N VAL A 432 0.47 -14.98 22.63
CA VAL A 432 1.25 -16.20 22.80
C VAL A 432 2.74 -15.87 22.78
N TYR A 433 3.49 -16.34 23.78
CA TYR A 433 4.91 -16.04 23.89
C TYR A 433 5.69 -17.20 24.53
N PRO A 434 7.00 -17.33 24.28
CA PRO A 434 7.75 -16.63 23.25
C PRO A 434 7.24 -16.99 21.86
N ASN A 435 7.33 -16.06 20.91
CA ASN A 435 7.01 -16.29 19.51
C ASN A 435 8.09 -15.56 18.68
N PRO A 436 9.10 -16.26 18.14
CA PRO A 436 9.17 -17.72 17.94
C PRO A 436 9.36 -18.56 19.22
N VAL A 437 8.93 -19.82 19.20
CA VAL A 437 8.96 -20.76 20.34
C VAL A 437 9.83 -21.99 20.07
N ASP A 438 10.57 -22.44 21.09
CA ASP A 438 11.32 -23.69 21.03
C ASP A 438 10.56 -24.87 21.65
N GLN A 439 10.03 -24.71 22.87
CA GLN A 439 9.50 -25.83 23.66
C GLN A 439 8.13 -25.59 24.27
N SER A 440 7.81 -24.38 24.70
CA SER A 440 6.59 -24.11 25.48
C SER A 440 6.06 -22.72 25.19
N LEU A 441 4.79 -22.64 24.82
CA LEU A 441 4.03 -21.42 24.63
C LEU A 441 3.32 -21.04 25.92
N TYR A 442 3.36 -19.78 26.29
CA TYR A 442 2.62 -19.18 27.38
C TYR A 442 1.49 -18.31 26.83
N LEU A 443 0.34 -18.33 27.50
CA LEU A 443 -0.87 -17.65 27.05
C LEU A 443 -1.19 -16.46 27.96
N GLU A 444 -1.32 -15.28 27.36
CA GLU A 444 -1.78 -14.05 28.00
C GLU A 444 -3.06 -13.54 27.33
N GLY A 445 -3.87 -12.79 28.08
CA GLY A 445 -5.15 -12.27 27.57
C GLY A 445 -6.35 -13.22 27.71
N ILE A 446 -6.16 -14.37 28.39
CA ILE A 446 -7.24 -15.32 28.74
C ILE A 446 -7.63 -15.24 30.21
N ILE A 447 -8.95 -15.31 30.45
CA ILE A 447 -9.57 -15.40 31.78
C ILE A 447 -9.44 -16.81 32.37
N ALA A 448 -9.63 -16.96 33.68
CA ALA A 448 -9.54 -18.26 34.34
C ALA A 448 -10.66 -19.23 33.85
N GLY A 449 -10.31 -20.49 33.59
CA GLY A 449 -11.25 -21.52 33.16
C GLY A 449 -10.60 -22.76 32.54
N ILE A 450 -11.44 -23.66 32.07
CA ILE A 450 -11.04 -24.87 31.32
C ILE A 450 -11.14 -24.55 29.82
N TYR A 451 -10.07 -24.86 29.09
CA TYR A 451 -9.95 -24.60 27.67
C TYR A 451 -9.65 -25.87 26.89
N ASP A 452 -10.34 -26.08 25.79
CA ASP A 452 -9.86 -26.94 24.71
C ASP A 452 -8.95 -26.12 23.80
N PHE A 453 -7.80 -26.67 23.46
CA PHE A 453 -6.92 -26.09 22.45
C PHE A 453 -6.69 -27.03 21.28
N GLU A 454 -6.50 -26.42 20.13
CA GLU A 454 -6.17 -27.09 18.89
C GLU A 454 -5.06 -26.31 18.18
N ILE A 455 -4.01 -27.02 17.75
CA ILE A 455 -2.92 -26.50 16.95
C ILE A 455 -3.01 -27.11 15.57
N ARG A 456 -3.13 -26.26 14.54
CA ARG A 456 -3.13 -26.67 13.13
C ARG A 456 -1.85 -26.23 12.41
N SER A 457 -1.41 -27.06 11.49
CA SER A 457 -0.39 -26.68 10.49
C SER A 457 -0.94 -25.71 9.45
N ILE A 458 -0.07 -25.15 8.60
CA ILE A 458 -0.46 -24.26 7.50
C ILE A 458 -1.43 -24.89 6.47
N VAL A 459 -1.46 -26.22 6.37
CA VAL A 459 -2.38 -26.95 5.49
C VAL A 459 -3.67 -27.38 6.22
N GLY A 460 -3.92 -26.84 7.42
CA GLY A 460 -5.14 -27.08 8.19
C GLY A 460 -5.19 -28.41 8.96
N GLN A 461 -4.16 -29.25 8.89
CA GLN A 461 -4.09 -30.50 9.67
C GLN A 461 -3.90 -30.21 11.16
N ILE A 462 -4.71 -30.84 12.01
CA ILE A 462 -4.55 -30.79 13.47
C ILE A 462 -3.30 -31.59 13.85
N VAL A 463 -2.30 -30.89 14.39
CA VAL A 463 -1.01 -31.49 14.80
C VAL A 463 -0.94 -31.72 16.31
N LYS A 464 -1.77 -31.01 17.08
CA LYS A 464 -1.90 -31.21 18.54
C LYS A 464 -3.25 -30.68 19.01
N GLN A 465 -3.90 -31.41 19.90
CA GLN A 465 -5.10 -30.94 20.60
C GLN A 465 -5.10 -31.50 22.02
N ASN A 466 -5.53 -30.71 22.99
CA ASN A 466 -5.76 -31.17 24.35
C ASN A 466 -6.62 -30.18 25.13
N GLN A 467 -6.93 -30.52 26.37
CA GLN A 467 -7.55 -29.64 27.34
C GLN A 467 -6.53 -29.18 28.38
N PHE A 468 -6.65 -27.92 28.84
CA PHE A 468 -5.89 -27.42 29.98
C PHE A 468 -6.73 -26.50 30.88
N ASP A 469 -6.34 -26.45 32.16
CA ASP A 469 -6.83 -25.45 33.10
C ASP A 469 -5.83 -24.29 33.16
N THR A 470 -6.33 -23.06 33.21
CA THR A 470 -5.56 -21.83 33.36
C THR A 470 -4.66 -21.72 34.58
N ASP A 471 -4.75 -22.64 35.54
CA ASP A 471 -3.70 -22.82 36.58
C ASP A 471 -2.32 -23.08 35.96
N ASN A 472 -2.28 -23.60 34.72
CA ASN A 472 -1.08 -23.78 33.93
C ASN A 472 -1.28 -23.23 32.51
N LYS A 473 -1.08 -21.92 32.31
CA LYS A 473 -1.17 -21.23 31.00
C LYS A 473 -0.03 -21.56 30.05
N MET A 474 0.41 -22.80 30.00
CA MET A 474 1.53 -23.27 29.20
C MET A 474 1.14 -24.46 28.32
N ILE A 475 1.43 -24.34 27.02
CA ILE A 475 1.27 -25.40 26.03
C ILE A 475 2.66 -25.86 25.57
N ASN A 476 3.01 -27.12 25.86
CA ASN A 476 4.24 -27.71 25.33
C ASN A 476 4.11 -27.94 23.82
N VAL A 477 5.09 -27.49 23.04
CA VAL A 477 5.16 -27.63 21.57
C VAL A 477 6.48 -28.24 21.12
N SER A 478 7.25 -28.87 22.02
CA SER A 478 8.59 -29.41 21.71
C SER A 478 8.58 -30.50 20.63
N ASN A 479 7.45 -31.18 20.44
CA ASN A 479 7.29 -32.26 19.48
C ASN A 479 6.83 -31.78 18.08
N LEU A 480 6.60 -30.48 17.91
CA LEU A 480 6.26 -29.91 16.60
C LEU A 480 7.54 -29.68 15.80
N THR A 481 7.49 -29.94 14.49
CA THR A 481 8.58 -29.57 13.58
C THR A 481 8.61 -28.06 13.38
N SER A 482 9.76 -27.51 13.00
CA SER A 482 9.91 -26.08 12.68
C SER A 482 8.88 -25.64 11.63
N GLY A 483 8.23 -24.50 11.84
CA GLY A 483 7.17 -24.01 10.96
C GLY A 483 6.15 -23.09 11.63
N LEU A 484 5.24 -22.54 10.83
CA LEU A 484 4.13 -21.71 11.31
C LEU A 484 2.93 -22.60 11.71
N TYR A 485 2.32 -22.29 12.85
CA TYR A 485 1.15 -22.99 13.37
C TYR A 485 0.07 -22.02 13.83
N PHE A 486 -1.18 -22.47 13.78
CA PHE A 486 -2.35 -21.73 14.25
C PHE A 486 -2.91 -22.39 15.52
N LEU A 487 -3.05 -21.62 16.59
CA LEU A 487 -3.65 -22.03 17.86
C LEU A 487 -5.09 -21.51 17.92
N SER A 488 -6.04 -22.42 18.19
CA SER A 488 -7.42 -22.08 18.55
C SER A 488 -7.69 -22.53 19.98
N LEU A 489 -8.37 -21.70 20.78
CA LEU A 489 -8.79 -21.99 22.15
C LEU A 489 -10.30 -21.80 22.29
N MET A 490 -10.98 -22.70 23.00
CA MET A 490 -12.39 -22.58 23.35
C MET A 490 -12.57 -22.73 24.86
N ASN A 491 -13.08 -21.69 25.53
CA ASN A 491 -13.39 -21.73 26.97
C ASN A 491 -14.71 -22.46 27.22
N HIS A 492 -14.72 -23.47 28.09
CA HIS A 492 -15.90 -24.28 28.40
C HIS A 492 -16.96 -23.57 29.24
N THR A 493 -16.56 -22.56 29.99
CA THR A 493 -17.44 -21.82 30.92
C THR A 493 -18.09 -20.63 30.24
N THR A 494 -17.35 -19.90 29.40
CA THR A 494 -17.84 -18.68 28.76
C THR A 494 -18.20 -18.85 27.29
N ASN A 495 -17.85 -19.97 26.67
CA ASN A 495 -17.88 -20.17 25.21
C ASN A 495 -17.05 -19.14 24.42
N ASP A 496 -16.11 -18.46 25.08
CA ASP A 496 -15.18 -17.56 24.41
C ASP A 496 -14.23 -18.35 23.53
N PHE A 497 -14.03 -17.84 22.32
CA PHE A 497 -13.18 -18.45 21.32
C PHE A 497 -12.02 -17.51 20.97
N TYR A 498 -10.80 -18.03 21.03
CA TYR A 498 -9.58 -17.27 20.78
C TYR A 498 -8.77 -17.93 19.68
N LYS A 499 -8.11 -17.11 18.85
CA LYS A 499 -7.17 -17.55 17.83
C LYS A 499 -5.86 -16.79 17.96
N SER A 500 -4.76 -17.48 17.71
CA SER A 500 -3.43 -16.88 17.59
C SER A 500 -2.57 -17.73 16.65
N SER A 501 -1.40 -17.23 16.26
CA SER A 501 -0.42 -17.98 15.49
C SER A 501 0.95 -17.88 16.14
N PHE A 502 1.78 -18.90 15.94
CA PHE A 502 3.15 -18.90 16.46
C PHE A 502 4.11 -19.61 15.49
N LEU A 503 5.37 -19.15 15.51
CA LEU A 503 6.46 -19.77 14.77
C LEU A 503 7.21 -20.74 15.68
N LYS A 504 7.30 -22.02 15.29
CA LYS A 504 8.16 -23.03 15.93
C LYS A 504 9.54 -23.00 15.26
N ASN A 505 10.60 -22.81 16.05
CA ASN A 505 11.98 -22.91 15.57
C ASN A 505 12.39 -24.35 15.25
#